data_AF-A0A1Q3CBA5-F1
#
_entry.id   AF-A0A1Q3CBA5-F1
#
_cell.length_a   1.000
_cell.length_b   1.000
_cell.length_c   1.000
_cell.angle_alpha   90.00
_cell.angle_beta   90.00
_cell.angle_gamma   90.00
#
_symmetry.space_group_name_H-M   'P 1'
#
loop_
_entity.id
_entity.type
_entity.pdbx_description
1 polymer ?
#
loop_
_entity_poly.entity_id
_entity_poly.type
_entity_poly.pdbx_seq_one_letter_code
_entity_poly.pdbx_strand_id
1 'polypeptide(L)'
;MKTNDKNELVAKSEDEWDEDDFKKLTIDNKALNILLVSLDKTEYNLVRRCTPAHDVWKLLILTHEGTEQVKNAKLALLNRDYELFKIQPNESIKNLYNRLLDITNALLGLGKVFGKDELVRKLLGCLNDE
;
A
#
# COMPACT_ATOMS: atom_id res chain seq x y z
N MET A 1 -27.30 3.40 8.50
CA MET A 1 -27.62 4.69 7.81
C MET A 1 -29.11 4.73 7.53
N LYS A 2 -29.69 5.93 7.48
CA LYS A 2 -31.08 6.20 7.08
C LYS A 2 -31.09 7.27 5.99
N THR A 3 -32.12 7.31 5.16
CA THR A 3 -32.33 8.39 4.17
C THR A 3 -33.13 9.52 4.81
N ASN A 4 -32.66 10.76 4.68
CA ASN A 4 -33.44 11.93 5.13
C ASN A 4 -34.46 12.38 4.06
N ASP A 5 -35.24 13.40 4.38
CA ASP A 5 -36.25 14.01 3.50
C ASP A 5 -35.68 14.60 2.20
N LYS A 6 -34.34 14.69 2.09
CA LYS A 6 -33.60 15.14 0.89
C LYS A 6 -32.97 13.97 0.13
N ASN A 7 -33.33 12.72 0.45
CA ASN A 7 -32.73 11.49 -0.10
C ASN A 7 -31.22 11.33 0.18
N GLU A 8 -30.68 12.00 1.20
CA GLU A 8 -29.28 11.85 1.59
C GLU A 8 -29.15 10.74 2.64
N LEU A 9 -28.09 9.93 2.55
CA LEU A 9 -27.75 8.93 3.55
C LEU A 9 -27.11 9.60 4.76
N VAL A 10 -27.79 9.53 5.91
CA VAL A 10 -27.34 10.04 7.21
C VAL A 10 -27.10 8.91 8.20
N ALA A 11 -26.25 9.15 9.19
CA ALA A 11 -26.08 8.23 10.31
C ALA A 11 -27.39 8.11 11.11
N LYS A 12 -27.72 6.89 11.54
CA LYS A 12 -28.83 6.65 12.48
C LYS A 12 -28.36 7.06 13.88
N SER A 13 -29.24 7.65 14.69
CA SER A 13 -28.95 7.85 16.12
C SER A 13 -28.96 6.50 16.84
N GLU A 14 -28.30 6.42 18.00
CA GLU A 14 -28.21 5.17 18.78
C GLU A 14 -29.58 4.59 19.14
N ASP A 15 -30.57 5.46 19.40
CA ASP A 15 -31.96 5.06 19.67
C ASP A 15 -32.68 4.40 18.47
N GLU A 16 -32.14 4.55 17.26
CA GLU A 16 -32.71 4.02 16.01
C GLU A 16 -31.96 2.77 15.50
N TRP A 17 -31.00 2.27 16.28
CA TRP A 17 -30.17 1.14 15.86
C TRP A 17 -30.94 -0.17 15.92
N ASP A 18 -30.77 -0.95 14.85
CA ASP A 18 -31.26 -2.32 14.76
C ASP A 18 -30.15 -3.33 15.15
N GLU A 19 -30.51 -4.61 15.18
CA GLU A 19 -29.59 -5.69 15.52
C GLU A 19 -28.35 -5.72 14.59
N ASP A 20 -28.53 -5.36 13.31
CA ASP A 20 -27.44 -5.31 12.34
C ASP A 20 -26.46 -4.16 12.61
N ASP A 21 -26.95 -3.00 13.06
CA ASP A 21 -26.12 -1.88 13.48
C ASP A 21 -25.25 -2.26 14.70
N PHE A 22 -25.83 -2.91 15.73
CA PHE A 22 -25.08 -3.42 16.88
C PHE A 22 -24.05 -4.49 16.49
N LYS A 23 -24.40 -5.36 15.55
CA LYS A 23 -23.50 -6.38 15.02
C LYS A 23 -22.29 -5.75 14.32
N LYS A 24 -22.50 -4.72 13.49
CA LYS A 24 -21.41 -3.96 12.84
C LYS A 24 -20.51 -3.28 13.85
N LEU A 25 -21.08 -2.62 14.86
CA LEU A 25 -20.31 -1.99 15.95
C LEU A 25 -19.45 -3.02 16.69
N THR A 26 -20.01 -4.19 16.98
CA THR A 26 -19.29 -5.28 17.65
C THR A 26 -18.10 -5.78 16.81
N ILE A 27 -18.29 -5.90 15.49
CA ILE A 27 -17.21 -6.30 14.57
C ILE A 27 -16.12 -5.22 14.50
N ASP A 28 -16.51 -3.94 14.38
CA ASP A 28 -15.57 -2.82 14.35
C ASP A 28 -14.75 -2.74 15.64
N ASN A 29 -15.39 -2.84 16.83
CA ASN A 29 -14.69 -2.87 18.12
C ASN A 29 -13.71 -4.05 18.24
N LYS A 30 -14.07 -5.22 17.70
CA LYS A 30 -13.15 -6.37 17.65
C LYS A 30 -11.95 -6.09 16.76
N ALA A 31 -12.17 -5.55 15.56
CA ALA A 31 -11.09 -5.18 14.65
C ALA A 31 -10.20 -4.09 15.25
N LEU A 32 -10.79 -3.08 15.88
CA LEU A 32 -10.08 -2.00 16.56
C LEU A 32 -9.17 -2.56 17.65
N ASN A 33 -9.70 -3.43 18.50
CA ASN A 33 -8.90 -4.07 19.56
C ASN A 33 -7.73 -4.87 18.98
N ILE A 34 -7.96 -5.69 17.95
CA ILE A 34 -6.90 -6.47 17.28
C ILE A 34 -5.81 -5.56 16.72
N LEU A 35 -6.19 -4.45 16.08
CA LEU A 35 -5.23 -3.47 15.58
C LEU A 35 -4.45 -2.86 16.74
N LEU A 36 -5.12 -2.29 17.74
CA LEU A 36 -4.45 -1.56 18.82
C LEU A 36 -3.51 -2.42 19.68
N VAL A 37 -3.83 -3.70 19.92
CA VAL A 37 -2.95 -4.59 20.72
C VAL A 37 -1.73 -5.09 19.95
N SER A 38 -1.75 -5.02 18.62
CA SER A 38 -0.62 -5.47 17.78
C SER A 38 0.42 -4.37 17.52
N LEU A 39 0.09 -3.12 17.84
CA LEU A 39 0.97 -1.97 17.65
C LEU A 39 1.95 -1.79 18.82
N ASP A 40 3.18 -1.36 18.49
CA ASP A 40 4.10 -0.86 19.50
C ASP A 40 3.66 0.51 20.04
N LYS A 41 4.36 1.01 21.05
CA LYS A 41 4.03 2.27 21.73
C LYS A 41 4.01 3.48 20.78
N THR A 42 4.91 3.53 19.81
CA THR A 42 5.03 4.65 18.86
C THR A 42 3.83 4.63 17.91
N GLU A 43 3.56 3.47 17.32
CA GLU A 43 2.44 3.28 16.39
C GLU A 43 1.08 3.45 17.09
N TYR A 44 0.93 2.96 18.31
CA TYR A 44 -0.26 3.18 19.11
C TYR A 44 -0.54 4.67 19.34
N ASN A 45 0.50 5.45 19.68
CA ASN A 45 0.34 6.89 19.92
C ASN A 45 -0.05 7.67 18.67
N LEU A 46 0.34 7.20 17.49
CA LEU A 46 -0.08 7.76 16.21
C LEU A 46 -1.60 7.59 16.00
N VAL A 47 -2.14 6.41 16.29
CA VAL A 47 -3.53 6.05 15.96
C VAL A 47 -4.53 6.17 17.11
N ARG A 48 -4.10 6.43 18.35
CA ARG A 48 -4.95 6.41 19.56
C ARG A 48 -6.18 7.33 19.55
N ARG A 49 -6.24 8.30 18.62
CA ARG A 49 -7.37 9.22 18.47
C ARG A 49 -8.39 8.78 17.41
N CYS A 50 -8.08 7.75 16.64
CA CYS A 50 -9.00 7.14 15.71
C CYS A 50 -10.09 6.39 16.48
N THR A 51 -11.33 6.50 16.03
CA THR A 51 -12.48 5.84 16.68
C THR A 51 -12.83 4.52 16.00
N PRO A 52 -13.12 4.46 14.68
CA PRO A 52 -13.37 3.18 14.03
C PRO A 52 -12.07 2.49 13.62
N ALA A 53 -12.09 1.15 13.57
CA ALA A 53 -10.95 0.33 13.15
C ALA A 53 -10.45 0.72 11.74
N HIS A 54 -11.39 1.09 10.88
CA HIS A 54 -11.11 1.59 9.53
C HIS A 54 -10.19 2.82 9.52
N ASP A 55 -10.35 3.76 10.46
CA ASP A 55 -9.54 4.98 10.50
C ASP A 55 -8.12 4.69 11.00
N VAL A 56 -7.98 3.77 11.97
CA VAL A 56 -6.68 3.25 12.39
C VAL A 56 -5.95 2.64 11.20
N TRP A 57 -6.61 1.75 10.47
CA TRP A 57 -6.03 1.08 9.30
C TRP A 57 -5.62 2.07 8.21
N LYS A 58 -6.47 3.04 7.88
CA LYS A 58 -6.17 4.09 6.90
C LYS A 58 -4.98 4.95 7.29
N LEU A 59 -4.88 5.33 8.57
CA LEU A 59 -3.76 6.14 9.05
C LEU A 59 -2.45 5.35 8.99
N LEU A 60 -2.46 4.07 9.36
CA LEU A 60 -1.28 3.20 9.23
C LEU A 60 -0.81 3.08 7.77
N ILE A 61 -1.72 2.84 6.83
CA ILE A 61 -1.38 2.83 5.39
C ILE A 61 -0.78 4.18 4.98
N LEU A 62 -1.43 5.28 5.34
CA LEU A 62 -0.99 6.62 4.96
C LEU A 62 0.42 6.94 5.51
N THR A 63 0.71 6.51 6.73
CA THR A 63 2.00 6.78 7.38
C THR A 63 3.12 5.91 6.82
N HIS A 64 2.86 4.63 6.54
CA HIS A 64 3.92 3.67 6.15
C HIS A 64 4.05 3.48 4.65
N GLU A 65 2.93 3.41 3.93
CA GLU A 65 2.93 3.24 2.47
C GLU A 65 2.88 4.59 1.73
N GLY A 66 2.28 5.60 2.38
CA GLY A 66 2.06 6.93 1.81
C GLY A 66 0.67 7.06 1.17
N THR A 67 0.46 8.15 0.44
CA THR A 67 -0.76 8.33 -0.36
C THR A 67 -0.66 7.58 -1.69
N GLU A 68 -1.80 7.34 -2.34
CA GLU A 68 -1.84 6.84 -3.72
C GLU A 68 -1.04 7.73 -4.68
N GLN A 69 -1.02 9.06 -4.46
CA GLN A 69 -0.20 9.97 -5.27
C GLN A 69 1.30 9.71 -5.07
N VAL A 70 1.75 9.50 -3.83
CA VAL A 70 3.15 9.15 -3.53
C VAL A 70 3.50 7.79 -4.13
N LYS A 71 2.61 6.80 -4.00
CA LYS A 71 2.75 5.47 -4.60
C LYS A 71 2.90 5.55 -6.13
N ASN A 72 2.03 6.30 -6.79
CA ASN A 72 2.06 6.48 -8.24
C ASN A 72 3.32 7.23 -8.70
N ALA A 73 3.77 8.24 -7.95
CA ALA A 73 5.02 8.93 -8.23
C ALA A 73 6.24 7.98 -8.12
N LYS A 74 6.29 7.14 -7.07
CA LYS A 74 7.33 6.11 -6.91
C LYS A 74 7.30 5.10 -8.06
N LEU A 75 6.11 4.61 -8.44
CA LEU A 75 5.93 3.72 -9.59
C LEU A 75 6.43 4.35 -10.88
N ALA A 76 6.10 5.62 -11.14
CA ALA A 76 6.55 6.32 -12.35
C ALA A 76 8.08 6.43 -12.41
N LEU A 77 8.72 6.80 -11.29
CA LEU A 77 10.18 6.89 -11.21
C LEU A 77 10.85 5.52 -11.42
N LEU A 78 10.40 4.50 -10.70
CA LEU A 78 10.95 3.15 -10.81
C LEU A 78 10.73 2.52 -12.19
N ASN A 79 9.57 2.75 -12.82
CA ASN A 79 9.33 2.32 -14.20
C ASN A 79 10.30 3.03 -15.14
N ARG A 80 10.52 4.34 -14.99
CA ARG A 80 11.49 5.07 -15.81
C ARG A 80 12.90 4.51 -15.64
N ASP A 81 13.32 4.26 -14.40
CA ASP A 81 14.65 3.72 -14.10
C ASP A 81 14.80 2.28 -14.59
N TYR A 82 13.71 1.48 -14.55
CA TYR A 82 13.65 0.16 -15.17
C TYR A 82 13.78 0.25 -16.70
N GLU A 83 13.01 1.10 -17.37
CA GLU A 83 13.06 1.25 -18.83
C GLU A 83 14.44 1.70 -19.30
N LEU A 84 15.02 2.70 -18.62
CA LEU A 84 16.35 3.24 -18.91
C LEU A 84 17.51 2.39 -18.35
N PHE A 85 17.21 1.27 -17.69
CA PHE A 85 18.22 0.42 -17.08
C PHE A 85 19.18 -0.13 -18.14
N LYS A 86 20.47 0.05 -17.90
CA LYS A 86 21.56 -0.46 -18.74
C LYS A 86 22.82 -0.72 -17.92
N ILE A 87 23.71 -1.54 -18.47
CA ILE A 87 25.02 -1.78 -17.88
C ILE A 87 25.85 -0.49 -17.84
N GLN A 88 26.56 -0.28 -16.73
CA GLN A 88 27.45 0.85 -16.55
C GLN A 88 28.89 0.49 -16.94
N PRO A 89 29.74 1.48 -17.29
CA PRO A 89 31.15 1.22 -17.57
C PRO A 89 31.84 0.54 -16.38
N ASN A 90 32.58 -0.53 -16.65
CA ASN A 90 33.28 -1.34 -15.63
C ASN A 90 32.36 -2.01 -14.59
N GLU A 91 31.07 -2.15 -14.88
CA GLU A 91 30.15 -2.88 -14.02
C GLU A 91 30.26 -4.39 -14.22
N SER A 92 30.37 -5.15 -13.12
CA SER A 92 30.29 -6.60 -13.18
C SER A 92 28.86 -7.09 -13.40
N ILE A 93 28.70 -8.24 -14.07
CA ILE A 93 27.38 -8.87 -14.28
C ILE A 93 26.62 -9.09 -12.95
N LYS A 94 27.34 -9.45 -11.88
CA LYS A 94 26.75 -9.61 -10.55
C LYS A 94 26.15 -8.30 -10.02
N ASN A 95 26.87 -7.19 -10.17
CA ASN A 95 26.39 -5.89 -9.72
C ASN A 95 25.21 -5.38 -10.57
N LEU A 96 25.27 -5.60 -11.89
CA LEU A 96 24.17 -5.33 -12.81
C LEU A 96 22.90 -6.07 -12.37
N TYR A 97 23.02 -7.39 -12.16
CA TYR A 97 21.90 -8.22 -11.75
C TYR A 97 21.31 -7.76 -10.41
N ASN A 98 22.15 -7.47 -9.42
CA ASN A 98 21.68 -6.96 -8.13
C ASN A 98 20.91 -5.64 -8.26
N ARG A 99 21.41 -4.69 -9.05
CA ARG A 99 20.69 -3.42 -9.28
C ARG A 99 19.36 -3.61 -10.02
N LEU A 100 19.32 -4.52 -11.00
CA LEU A 100 18.06 -4.86 -11.67
C LEU A 100 17.09 -5.48 -10.68
N LEU A 101 17.58 -6.38 -9.82
CA LEU A 101 16.80 -7.03 -8.77
C LEU A 101 16.22 -6.00 -7.80
N ASP A 102 17.01 -5.02 -7.36
CA ASP A 102 16.57 -3.94 -6.47
C ASP A 102 15.38 -3.16 -7.07
N ILE A 103 15.48 -2.77 -8.35
CA ILE A 103 14.41 -2.06 -9.06
C ILE A 103 13.17 -2.96 -9.19
N THR A 104 13.34 -4.22 -9.60
CA THR A 104 12.20 -5.15 -9.78
C THR A 104 11.51 -5.50 -8.47
N ASN A 105 12.26 -5.64 -7.37
CA ASN A 105 11.69 -5.89 -6.04
C ASN A 105 10.93 -4.68 -5.51
N ALA A 106 11.44 -3.47 -5.73
CA ALA A 106 10.71 -2.26 -5.39
C ALA A 106 9.40 -2.15 -6.19
N LEU A 107 9.44 -2.45 -7.50
CA LEU A 107 8.25 -2.48 -8.35
C LEU A 107 7.25 -3.57 -7.93
N LEU A 108 7.75 -4.76 -7.54
CA LEU A 108 6.94 -5.85 -6.99
C LEU A 108 6.23 -5.44 -5.70
N GLY A 109 6.94 -4.76 -4.79
CA GLY A 109 6.38 -4.22 -3.56
C GLY A 109 5.27 -3.19 -3.79
N LEU A 110 5.21 -2.59 -4.98
CA LEU A 110 4.16 -1.65 -5.39
C LEU A 110 3.07 -2.30 -6.26
N GLY A 111 3.10 -3.63 -6.42
CA GLY A 111 2.08 -4.42 -7.11
C GLY A 111 2.37 -4.75 -8.57
N LYS A 112 3.56 -4.41 -9.10
CA LYS A 112 3.94 -4.80 -10.48
C LYS A 112 4.43 -6.24 -10.50
N VAL A 113 3.85 -7.07 -11.36
CA VAL A 113 4.25 -8.47 -11.52
C VAL A 113 5.10 -8.61 -12.78
N PHE A 114 6.19 -9.37 -12.69
CA PHE A 114 7.09 -9.63 -13.81
C PHE A 114 7.07 -11.11 -14.19
N GLY A 115 7.03 -11.39 -15.49
CA GLY A 115 7.26 -12.74 -15.99
C GLY A 115 8.74 -13.11 -15.94
N LYS A 116 9.06 -14.40 -15.73
CA LYS A 116 10.45 -14.87 -15.79
C LYS A 116 11.12 -14.51 -17.12
N ASP A 117 10.42 -14.71 -18.23
CA ASP A 117 10.94 -14.42 -19.56
C ASP A 117 11.11 -12.91 -19.82
N GLU A 118 10.27 -12.08 -19.20
CA GLU A 118 10.39 -10.62 -19.26
C GLU A 118 11.68 -10.15 -18.58
N LEU A 119 11.96 -10.65 -17.38
CA LEU A 119 13.18 -10.33 -16.65
C LEU A 119 14.44 -10.81 -17.38
N VAL A 120 14.40 -12.01 -17.97
CA VAL A 120 15.51 -12.54 -18.78
C VAL A 120 15.73 -11.67 -20.02
N ARG A 121 14.67 -11.33 -20.76
CA ARG A 121 14.78 -10.43 -21.91
C ARG A 121 15.32 -9.07 -21.51
N LYS A 122 14.87 -8.52 -20.38
CA LYS A 122 15.39 -7.24 -19.88
C LYS A 122 16.87 -7.33 -19.58
N LEU A 123 17.31 -8.34 -18.82
CA LEU A 123 18.72 -8.52 -18.47
C LEU A 123 19.60 -8.66 -19.71
N LEU A 124 19.19 -9.49 -20.68
CA LEU A 124 19.94 -9.68 -21.92
C LEU A 124 19.96 -8.40 -22.78
N GLY A 125 18.84 -7.67 -22.86
CA GLY A 125 18.77 -6.41 -23.58
C GLY A 125 19.70 -5.33 -23.01
N CYS A 126 19.86 -5.28 -21.68
CA CYS A 126 20.73 -4.31 -21.01
C CYS A 126 22.23 -4.59 -21.20
N LEU A 127 22.59 -5.77 -21.71
CA LEU A 127 23.96 -6.17 -22.03
C LEU A 127 24.35 -5.87 -23.49
N ASN A 128 23.37 -5.56 -24.34
CA ASN A 128 23.54 -5.41 -25.79
C ASN A 128 23.69 -3.95 -26.26
N ASP A 129 23.97 -3.01 -25.36
CA ASP A 129 24.31 -1.64 -25.74
C ASP A 129 25.77 -1.60 -26.26
N GLU A 130 25.92 -1.76 -27.57
CA GLU A 130 27.11 -1.31 -28.33
C GLU A 130 27.25 0.22 -28.29
#